data_AF-A0A8T3VNM6-F1
#
_entry.id   AF-A0A8T3VNM6-F1
#
_cell.length_a   1.000
_cell.length_b   1.000
_cell.length_c   1.000
_cell.angle_alpha   90.00
_cell.angle_beta   90.00
_cell.angle_gamma   90.00
#
_symmetry.space_group_name_H-M   'P 1'
#
loop_
_entity.id
_entity.type
_entity.pdbx_description
1 polymer ?
#
loop_
_entity_poly.entity_id
_entity_poly.type
_entity_poly.pdbx_seq_one_letter_code
_entity_poly.pdbx_strand_id
1 'polypeptide(L)'
;MDNNKLIIALVVILIVMIAAGIFLLNPGHAKVDSRVIVTSNSTLHDGDNFTIRLTDLNNTPIANQRVNITIIDANGGKNPQAVTTDANGDGRLQLNGLTLGNYTVNVTYGGNDNYTVCNTTQRLQMTEKVTPQASTTSTSSSKNYDDGYWETSMDADFEYHTEYYSDGNFRQYDRSGRLVGSSYDADQYEVGSNVGFKI
;
A
#
# COMPACT_ATOMS: atom_id res chain seq x y z
N MET A 1 -21.69 -13.03 -78.45
CA MET A 1 -20.84 -13.34 -77.28
C MET A 1 -21.16 -14.76 -76.89
N ASP A 2 -20.19 -15.68 -76.92
CA ASP A 2 -20.46 -17.11 -76.74
C ASP A 2 -20.97 -17.36 -75.32
N ASN A 3 -22.03 -18.15 -75.16
CA ASN A 3 -22.64 -18.43 -73.86
C ASN A 3 -21.61 -18.91 -72.83
N ASN A 4 -20.60 -19.66 -73.26
CA ASN A 4 -19.52 -20.15 -72.40
C ASN A 4 -18.64 -19.00 -71.87
N LYS A 5 -18.36 -17.97 -72.68
CA LYS A 5 -17.61 -16.79 -72.22
C LYS A 5 -18.43 -15.97 -71.23
N LEU A 6 -19.74 -15.91 -71.44
CA LEU A 6 -20.66 -15.23 -70.53
C LEU A 6 -20.74 -15.98 -69.18
N ILE A 7 -20.83 -17.31 -69.21
CA ILE A 7 -20.84 -18.16 -68.02
C ILE A 7 -19.53 -18.02 -67.25
N ILE A 8 -18.38 -18.08 -67.92
CA ILE A 8 -17.06 -17.91 -67.27
C ILE A 8 -16.95 -16.52 -66.62
N ALA A 9 -17.38 -15.46 -67.32
CA ALA A 9 -17.35 -14.11 -66.76
C ALA A 9 -18.21 -13.98 -65.50
N LEU A 10 -19.41 -14.58 -65.49
CA LEU A 10 -20.29 -14.55 -64.31
C LEU A 10 -19.73 -15.33 -63.13
N VAL A 11 -19.10 -16.48 -63.38
CA VAL A 11 -18.45 -17.28 -62.31
C VAL A 11 -17.25 -16.53 -61.70
N VAL A 12 -16.44 -15.87 -62.53
CA VAL A 12 -15.32 -15.05 -62.04
C VAL A 12 -15.83 -13.89 -61.18
N ILE A 13 -16.89 -13.20 -61.61
CA ILE A 13 -17.52 -12.13 -60.83
C ILE A 13 -18.04 -12.67 -59.49
N LEU A 14 -18.70 -13.83 -59.49
CA LEU A 14 -19.22 -14.44 -58.26
C LEU A 14 -18.10 -14.80 -57.28
N ILE A 15 -16.99 -15.39 -57.76
CA ILE A 15 -15.83 -15.73 -56.91
C ILE A 15 -15.21 -14.47 -56.30
N VAL A 16 -15.06 -13.39 -57.08
CA VAL A 16 -14.54 -12.11 -56.57
C VAL A 16 -15.48 -11.50 -55.53
N MET A 17 -16.79 -11.58 -55.74
CA MET A 17 -17.79 -11.10 -54.78
C MET A 17 -17.79 -11.92 -53.49
N ILE A 18 -17.60 -13.24 -53.56
CA ILE A 18 -17.48 -14.10 -52.37
C ILE A 18 -16.18 -13.79 -51.62
N ALA A 19 -15.05 -13.64 -52.32
CA ALA A 19 -13.77 -13.31 -51.72
C ALA A 19 -13.78 -11.92 -51.06
N ALA A 20 -14.36 -10.91 -51.74
CA ALA A 20 -14.57 -9.57 -51.19
C ALA A 20 -15.55 -9.62 -50.00
N GLY A 21 -16.61 -10.42 -50.10
CA GLY A 21 -17.56 -10.65 -49.02
C GLY A 21 -16.88 -11.23 -47.78
N ILE A 22 -16.08 -12.29 -47.91
CA ILE A 22 -15.33 -12.90 -46.79
C ILE A 22 -14.35 -11.89 -46.18
N PHE A 23 -13.65 -11.10 -47.01
CA PHE A 23 -12.74 -10.05 -46.56
C PHE A 23 -13.47 -8.92 -45.80
N LEU A 24 -14.69 -8.57 -46.21
CA LEU A 24 -15.55 -7.58 -45.56
C LEU A 24 -16.26 -8.13 -44.31
N LEU A 25 -16.46 -9.45 -44.23
CA LEU A 25 -17.12 -10.15 -43.13
C LEU A 25 -16.17 -10.58 -42.01
N ASN A 26 -14.91 -10.17 -42.06
CA ASN A 26 -13.98 -10.32 -40.95
C ASN A 26 -13.83 -8.97 -40.21
N PRO A 27 -14.87 -8.46 -39.52
CA PRO A 27 -14.69 -7.31 -38.64
C PRO A 27 -13.69 -7.77 -37.58
N GLY A 28 -12.50 -7.17 -37.56
CA GLY A 28 -11.61 -7.32 -36.41
C GLY A 28 -12.45 -7.08 -35.17
N HIS A 29 -12.56 -8.09 -34.30
CA HIS A 29 -13.47 -8.03 -33.16
C HIS A 29 -13.26 -6.71 -32.43
N ALA A 30 -14.34 -5.95 -32.22
CA ALA A 30 -14.25 -4.72 -31.45
C ALA A 30 -13.60 -5.03 -30.10
N LYS A 31 -12.63 -4.21 -29.70
CA LYS A 31 -11.89 -4.42 -28.45
C LYS A 31 -12.85 -4.36 -27.26
N VAL A 32 -12.59 -5.19 -26.26
CA VAL A 32 -13.30 -5.21 -24.98
C VAL A 32 -12.84 -4.04 -24.12
N ASP A 33 -13.79 -3.34 -23.52
CA ASP A 33 -13.49 -2.21 -22.65
C ASP A 33 -12.80 -2.65 -21.36
N SER A 34 -11.68 -1.98 -21.05
CA SER A 34 -10.87 -2.25 -19.87
C SER A 34 -11.01 -1.19 -18.80
N ARG A 35 -10.76 -1.58 -17.55
CA ARG A 35 -10.79 -0.74 -16.36
C ARG A 35 -9.64 -1.11 -15.44
N VAL A 36 -8.91 -0.10 -14.97
CA VAL A 36 -7.93 -0.23 -13.90
C VAL A 36 -8.47 0.39 -12.62
N ILE A 37 -8.35 -0.34 -11.51
CA ILE A 37 -8.82 0.05 -10.18
C ILE A 37 -7.61 0.06 -9.25
N VAL A 38 -7.46 1.11 -8.45
CA VAL A 38 -6.47 1.12 -7.36
C VAL A 38 -7.09 0.46 -6.14
N THR A 39 -6.43 -0.57 -5.63
CA THR A 39 -6.93 -1.38 -4.50
C THR A 39 -6.19 -1.09 -3.19
N SER A 40 -5.04 -0.41 -3.25
CA SER A 40 -4.34 0.05 -2.04
C SER A 40 -5.03 1.26 -1.41
N ASN A 41 -4.79 1.45 -0.12
CA ASN A 41 -5.24 2.62 0.62
C ASN A 41 -4.64 3.93 0.06
N SER A 42 -5.31 5.04 0.37
CA SER A 42 -4.81 6.39 0.06
C SER A 42 -3.69 6.84 0.99
N THR A 43 -3.49 6.17 2.12
CA THR A 43 -2.40 6.45 3.07
C THR A 43 -1.52 5.21 3.18
N LEU A 44 -0.23 5.38 2.91
CA LEU A 44 0.76 4.31 2.86
C LEU A 44 2.06 4.76 3.54
N HIS A 45 2.96 3.81 3.79
CA HIS A 45 4.29 4.02 4.34
C HIS A 45 5.37 3.55 3.36
N ASP A 46 6.61 4.00 3.54
CA ASP A 46 7.71 3.47 2.74
C ASP A 46 7.89 1.96 2.97
N GLY A 47 8.10 1.22 1.89
CA GLY A 47 8.08 -0.24 1.89
C GLY A 47 6.70 -0.89 1.73
N ASP A 48 5.60 -0.13 1.83
CA ASP A 48 4.25 -0.64 1.56
C ASP A 48 4.06 -0.93 0.06
N ASN A 49 2.93 -1.58 -0.25
CA ASN A 49 2.61 -1.98 -1.60
C ASN A 49 1.46 -1.14 -2.15
N PHE A 50 1.74 -0.45 -3.25
CA PHE A 50 0.71 0.10 -4.10
C PHE A 50 0.14 -1.02 -4.98
N THR A 51 -1.16 -1.23 -4.93
CA THR A 51 -1.82 -2.37 -5.60
C THR A 51 -2.92 -1.89 -6.52
N ILE A 52 -3.06 -2.59 -7.65
CA ILE A 52 -4.07 -2.34 -8.66
C ILE A 52 -4.72 -3.65 -9.11
N ARG A 53 -5.93 -3.54 -9.65
CA ARG A 53 -6.63 -4.60 -10.38
C ARG A 53 -6.93 -4.10 -11.80
N LEU A 54 -6.63 -4.90 -12.80
CA LEU A 54 -7.04 -4.69 -14.18
C LEU A 54 -8.15 -5.69 -14.57
N THR A 55 -9.30 -5.16 -14.98
CA THR A 55 -10.45 -5.97 -15.42
C THR A 55 -11.04 -5.44 -16.72
N ASP A 56 -11.92 -6.22 -17.34
CA ASP A 56 -12.92 -5.65 -18.23
C ASP A 56 -14.04 -4.93 -17.44
N LEU A 57 -15.03 -4.37 -18.13
CA LEU A 57 -16.18 -3.73 -17.46
C LEU A 57 -17.07 -4.70 -16.67
N ASN A 58 -17.06 -5.99 -17.00
CA ASN A 58 -17.79 -7.06 -16.31
C ASN A 58 -17.05 -7.62 -15.08
N ASN A 59 -15.89 -7.05 -14.72
CA ASN A 59 -14.99 -7.51 -13.66
C ASN A 59 -14.24 -8.81 -13.96
N THR A 60 -14.16 -9.23 -15.23
CA THR A 60 -13.29 -10.32 -15.65
C THR A 60 -11.84 -9.87 -15.54
N PRO A 61 -10.96 -10.58 -14.83
CA PRO A 61 -9.56 -10.19 -14.67
C PRO A 61 -8.80 -10.27 -15.99
N ILE A 62 -7.91 -9.31 -16.22
CA ILE A 62 -7.02 -9.28 -17.40
C ILE A 62 -5.58 -9.53 -16.93
N ALA A 63 -5.12 -10.76 -17.12
CA ALA A 63 -3.82 -11.25 -16.67
C ALA A 63 -2.67 -10.94 -17.63
N ASN A 64 -1.43 -11.00 -17.11
CA ASN A 64 -0.18 -10.87 -17.85
C ASN A 64 -0.05 -9.56 -18.64
N GLN A 65 -0.65 -8.48 -18.15
CA GLN A 65 -0.61 -7.18 -18.80
C GLN A 65 0.37 -6.26 -18.08
N ARG A 66 1.19 -5.55 -18.87
CA ARG A 66 2.03 -4.47 -18.35
C ARG A 66 1.18 -3.23 -18.10
N VAL A 67 1.18 -2.74 -16.86
CA VAL A 67 0.51 -1.51 -16.43
C VAL A 67 1.57 -0.52 -15.96
N ASN A 68 1.57 0.69 -16.54
CA ASN A 68 2.50 1.75 -16.18
C ASN A 68 1.95 2.55 -15.00
N ILE A 69 2.81 2.87 -14.04
CA ILE A 69 2.48 3.60 -12.81
C ILE A 69 3.46 4.76 -12.72
N THR A 70 3.00 6.00 -12.78
CA THR A 70 3.85 7.18 -12.57
C THR A 70 3.52 7.81 -11.22
N ILE A 71 4.48 7.82 -10.32
CA ILE A 71 4.36 8.49 -9.02
C ILE A 71 4.87 9.91 -9.18
N ILE A 72 4.05 10.90 -8.79
CA ILE A 72 4.35 12.32 -8.96
C ILE A 72 4.38 12.98 -7.57
N ASP A 73 5.51 13.58 -7.22
CA ASP A 73 5.66 14.32 -5.95
C ASP A 73 4.96 15.69 -6.00
N ALA A 74 4.89 16.37 -4.84
CA ALA A 74 4.25 17.68 -4.73
C ALA A 74 4.92 18.79 -5.56
N ASN A 75 6.19 18.63 -5.93
CA ASN A 75 6.95 19.55 -6.77
C ASN A 75 6.82 19.21 -8.28
N GLY A 76 6.09 18.15 -8.63
CA GLY A 76 5.90 17.68 -10.00
C GLY A 76 6.99 16.73 -10.49
N GLY A 77 7.92 16.31 -9.63
CA GLY A 77 8.90 15.28 -9.94
C GLY A 77 8.23 13.94 -10.23
N LYS A 78 8.63 13.27 -11.32
CA LYS A 78 7.97 12.06 -11.82
C LYS A 78 8.88 10.85 -11.67
N ASN A 79 8.36 9.79 -11.07
CA ASN A 79 9.00 8.49 -10.95
C ASN A 79 8.16 7.43 -11.70
N PRO A 80 8.51 7.12 -12.97
CA PRO A 80 7.82 6.11 -13.76
C PRO A 80 8.24 4.70 -13.34
N GLN A 81 7.24 3.85 -13.11
CA GLN A 81 7.33 2.45 -12.71
C GLN A 81 6.36 1.61 -13.55
N ALA A 82 6.45 0.30 -13.45
CA ALA A 82 5.50 -0.60 -14.09
C ALA A 82 5.36 -1.91 -13.33
N VAL A 83 4.19 -2.52 -13.42
CA VAL A 83 3.88 -3.85 -12.90
C VAL A 83 3.31 -4.72 -14.02
N THR A 84 3.38 -6.04 -13.83
CA THR A 84 2.65 -7.00 -14.68
C THR A 84 1.54 -7.62 -13.86
N THR A 85 0.32 -7.68 -14.40
CA THR A 85 -0.82 -8.27 -13.70
C THR A 85 -0.69 -9.80 -13.64
N ASP A 86 -1.10 -10.38 -12.51
CA ASP A 86 -1.14 -11.83 -12.32
C ASP A 86 -2.42 -12.45 -12.90
N ALA A 87 -2.66 -13.75 -12.62
CA ALA A 87 -3.84 -14.48 -13.09
C ALA A 87 -5.19 -13.89 -12.60
N ASN A 88 -5.19 -13.15 -11.49
CA ASN A 88 -6.36 -12.46 -10.94
C ASN A 88 -6.48 -11.02 -11.46
N GLY A 89 -5.61 -10.61 -12.39
CA GLY A 89 -5.54 -9.25 -12.88
C GLY A 89 -4.91 -8.28 -11.87
N ASP A 90 -4.31 -8.78 -10.79
CA ASP A 90 -3.73 -7.96 -9.73
C ASP A 90 -2.27 -7.60 -10.04
N GLY A 91 -1.90 -6.34 -9.82
CA GLY A 91 -0.54 -5.82 -9.96
C GLY A 91 -0.06 -5.19 -8.66
N ARG A 92 1.19 -5.45 -8.28
CA ARG A 92 1.77 -4.99 -7.01
C ARG A 92 3.11 -4.29 -7.24
N LEU A 93 3.19 -3.03 -6.81
CA LEU A 93 4.42 -2.23 -6.79
C LEU A 93 4.84 -1.98 -5.35
N GLN A 94 6.03 -2.42 -4.97
CA GLN A 94 6.61 -2.03 -3.68
C GLN A 94 7.16 -0.60 -3.78
N LEU A 95 6.72 0.26 -2.88
CA LEU A 95 7.20 1.63 -2.75
C LEU A 95 8.51 1.61 -1.98
N ASN A 96 9.55 2.27 -2.50
CA ASN A 96 10.87 2.30 -1.86
C ASN A 96 11.48 3.69 -1.99
N GLY A 97 12.00 4.23 -0.87
CA GLY A 97 12.71 5.49 -0.83
C GLY A 97 11.84 6.70 -1.12
N LEU A 98 10.54 6.64 -0.83
CA LEU A 98 9.65 7.79 -0.94
C LEU A 98 9.62 8.57 0.38
N THR A 99 9.82 9.89 0.30
CA THR A 99 9.72 10.76 1.47
C THR A 99 8.27 10.98 1.88
N LEU A 100 8.07 11.40 3.13
CA LEU A 100 6.75 11.77 3.62
C LEU A 100 6.10 12.89 2.80
N GLY A 101 4.78 12.85 2.70
CA GLY A 101 4.01 13.90 2.04
C GLY A 101 3.01 13.38 1.01
N ASN A 102 2.52 14.29 0.17
CA ASN A 102 1.46 13.99 -0.78
C ASN A 102 2.03 13.68 -2.17
N TYR A 103 1.47 12.64 -2.79
CA TYR A 103 1.78 12.21 -4.13
C TYR A 103 0.50 12.08 -4.97
N THR A 104 0.66 12.23 -6.28
CA THR A 104 -0.35 11.84 -7.27
C THR A 104 0.19 10.65 -8.05
N VAL A 105 -0.57 9.56 -8.11
CA VAL A 105 -0.19 8.37 -8.87
C VAL A 105 -1.09 8.24 -10.09
N ASN A 106 -0.51 8.28 -11.27
CA ASN A 106 -1.20 7.98 -12.52
C ASN A 106 -0.93 6.53 -12.91
N VAL A 107 -2.00 5.76 -13.12
CA VAL A 107 -1.93 4.36 -13.56
C VAL A 107 -2.51 4.28 -14.96
N THR A 108 -1.77 3.69 -15.89
CA THR A 108 -2.12 3.62 -17.31
C THR A 108 -1.89 2.23 -17.86
N TYR A 109 -2.93 1.67 -18.48
CA TYR A 109 -2.85 0.47 -19.28
C TYR A 109 -3.01 0.85 -20.76
N GLY A 110 -2.02 0.49 -21.58
CA GLY A 110 -1.95 0.86 -23.00
C GLY A 110 -2.90 0.09 -23.92
N GLY A 111 -3.70 -0.84 -23.39
CA GLY A 111 -4.52 -1.74 -24.21
C GLY A 111 -3.68 -2.75 -25.00
N ASN A 112 -4.37 -3.57 -25.79
CA ASN A 112 -3.77 -4.47 -26.77
C ASN A 112 -4.78 -4.76 -27.90
N ASP A 113 -4.58 -5.80 -28.70
CA ASP A 113 -5.51 -6.15 -29.80
C ASP A 113 -6.90 -6.56 -29.33
N ASN A 114 -7.04 -7.02 -28.08
CA ASN A 114 -8.29 -7.50 -27.51
C ASN A 114 -8.94 -6.47 -26.57
N TYR A 115 -8.16 -5.54 -26.01
CA TYR A 115 -8.58 -4.69 -24.89
C TYR A 115 -8.28 -3.21 -25.14
N THR A 116 -9.20 -2.33 -24.73
CA THR A 116 -9.02 -0.88 -24.88
C THR A 116 -8.04 -0.28 -23.87
N VAL A 117 -7.56 0.93 -24.17
CA VAL A 117 -6.72 1.73 -23.26
C VAL A 117 -7.56 2.19 -22.08
N CYS A 118 -7.01 2.15 -20.87
CA CYS A 118 -7.66 2.75 -19.70
C CYS A 118 -6.64 3.37 -18.75
N ASN A 119 -7.08 4.32 -17.93
CA ASN A 119 -6.24 4.95 -16.93
C ASN A 119 -7.05 5.32 -15.68
N THR A 120 -6.34 5.53 -14.57
CA THR A 120 -6.91 6.09 -13.34
C THR A 120 -5.86 6.90 -12.61
N THR A 121 -6.30 7.75 -11.69
CA THR A 121 -5.43 8.58 -10.86
C THR A 121 -5.84 8.48 -9.40
N GLN A 122 -4.86 8.29 -8.51
CA GLN A 122 -5.07 8.24 -7.07
C GLN A 122 -4.18 9.28 -6.37
N ARG A 123 -4.73 9.96 -5.36
CA ARG A 123 -3.92 10.74 -4.41
C ARG A 123 -3.42 9.81 -3.31
N LEU A 124 -2.12 9.86 -3.05
CA LEU A 124 -1.49 9.12 -1.96
C LEU A 124 -0.91 10.09 -0.93
N GLN A 125 -0.99 9.72 0.33
CA GLN A 125 -0.29 10.36 1.43
C GLN A 125 0.69 9.36 2.02
N MET A 126 1.97 9.72 2.02
CA MET A 126 3.03 8.96 2.65
C MET A 126 3.22 9.45 4.08
N THR A 127 2.99 8.57 5.05
CA THR A 127 3.13 8.86 6.49
C THR A 127 4.23 8.03 7.11
N GLU A 128 4.65 8.42 8.31
CA GLU A 128 5.54 7.60 9.11
C GLU A 128 4.84 6.30 9.49
N LYS A 129 5.57 5.19 9.44
CA LYS A 129 5.03 3.93 9.93
C LYS A 129 4.89 4.04 11.44
N VAL A 130 3.66 3.95 11.94
CA VAL A 130 3.43 3.87 13.38
C VAL A 130 3.79 2.44 13.81
N THR A 131 5.07 2.21 14.06
CA THR A 131 5.48 1.09 14.89
C THR A 131 5.00 1.39 16.31
N PRO A 132 4.34 0.44 17.01
CA PRO A 132 4.38 0.47 18.47
C PRO A 132 5.85 0.22 18.84
N GLN A 133 6.63 1.29 18.97
CA GLN A 133 7.99 1.24 19.45
C GLN A 133 8.05 2.09 20.70
N ALA A 134 8.52 1.46 21.78
CA ALA A 134 8.85 2.09 23.04
C ALA A 134 9.48 3.47 22.81
N SER A 135 8.91 4.47 23.50
CA SER A 135 9.37 5.85 23.53
C SER A 135 10.88 5.90 23.68
N THR A 136 11.59 6.33 22.62
CA THR A 136 12.99 6.73 22.75
C THR A 136 13.13 8.12 22.13
N THR A 137 12.69 9.11 22.89
CA THR A 137 13.00 10.52 22.67
C THR A 137 14.51 10.66 22.73
N SER A 138 15.15 10.83 21.58
CA SER A 138 16.54 11.26 21.52
C SER A 138 16.59 12.77 21.72
N THR A 139 16.78 13.22 22.96
CA THR A 139 17.30 14.56 23.23
C THR A 139 18.79 14.44 23.50
N SER A 140 19.58 14.98 22.59
CA SER A 140 21.01 15.16 22.72
C SER A 140 21.30 16.09 23.91
N SER A 141 21.87 15.56 24.99
CA SER A 141 22.56 16.38 25.99
C SER A 141 23.68 15.59 26.66
N SER A 142 24.85 16.19 26.62
CA SER A 142 26.12 15.86 27.27
C SER A 142 26.05 14.94 28.50
N LYS A 143 26.89 13.90 28.49
CA LYS A 143 27.26 13.17 29.71
C LYS A 143 28.03 14.09 30.65
N ASN A 144 27.44 14.39 31.80
CA ASN A 144 28.17 14.70 33.03
C ASN A 144 27.49 13.90 34.15
N TYR A 145 28.24 12.95 34.70
CA TYR A 145 27.84 12.23 35.90
C TYR A 145 28.24 13.09 37.10
N ASP A 146 27.34 13.94 37.57
CA ASP A 146 27.30 14.36 38.97
C ASP A 146 26.00 15.11 39.22
N ASP A 147 25.34 14.76 40.32
CA ASP A 147 24.12 15.36 40.89
C ASP A 147 22.77 14.95 40.24
N GLY A 148 21.87 14.42 41.07
CA GLY A 148 20.62 13.78 40.68
C GLY A 148 19.49 14.78 40.42
N TYR A 149 18.88 14.68 39.23
CA TYR A 149 17.72 15.48 38.84
C TYR A 149 16.44 14.62 38.84
N TRP A 150 15.36 15.17 39.40
CA TRP A 150 14.01 14.58 39.39
C TRP A 150 13.27 15.05 38.13
N GLU A 151 12.80 14.12 37.29
CA GLU A 151 11.87 14.46 36.20
C GLU A 151 10.46 13.94 36.49
N THR A 152 9.47 14.85 36.45
CA THR A 152 8.05 14.52 36.50
C THR A 152 7.51 14.51 35.06
N SER A 153 7.36 13.33 34.46
CA SER A 153 6.62 13.18 33.19
C SER A 153 5.14 12.94 33.50
N MET A 154 4.27 13.88 33.14
CA MET A 154 2.82 13.69 33.13
C MET A 154 2.38 13.15 31.77
N ASP A 155 2.27 11.82 31.63
CA ASP A 155 1.52 11.19 30.53
C ASP A 155 0.06 11.05 30.97
N ALA A 156 -0.89 11.54 30.15
CA ALA A 156 -2.22 11.95 30.57
C ALA A 156 -3.29 10.85 30.64
N ASP A 157 -2.90 9.57 30.63
CA ASP A 157 -3.86 8.49 30.43
C ASP A 157 -3.57 7.18 31.18
N PHE A 158 -2.42 7.05 31.86
CA PHE A 158 -2.16 5.99 32.84
C PHE A 158 -1.23 6.52 33.95
N GLU A 159 -1.77 6.65 35.16
CA GLU A 159 -1.14 7.45 36.21
C GLU A 159 -0.27 6.58 37.14
N TYR A 160 0.90 6.22 36.64
CA TYR A 160 1.93 5.53 37.42
C TYR A 160 3.16 6.42 37.56
N HIS A 161 3.69 6.50 38.79
CA HIS A 161 4.98 7.12 39.09
C HIS A 161 6.07 6.06 39.03
N THR A 162 7.16 6.31 38.30
CA THR A 162 8.29 5.38 38.20
C THR A 162 9.53 5.95 38.88
N GLU A 163 10.13 5.18 39.79
CA GLU A 163 11.42 5.45 40.41
C GLU A 163 12.52 4.64 39.71
N TYR A 164 13.63 5.30 39.37
CA TYR A 164 14.82 4.66 38.81
C TYR A 164 15.96 4.68 39.83
N TYR A 165 16.69 3.58 39.91
CA TYR A 165 17.80 3.38 40.82
C TYR A 165 19.14 3.36 40.07
N SER A 166 20.22 3.70 40.77
CA SER A 166 21.58 3.83 40.20
C SER A 166 22.17 2.51 39.71
N ASP A 167 21.60 1.38 40.12
CA ASP A 167 21.90 0.03 39.66
C ASP A 167 21.21 -0.32 38.32
N GLY A 168 20.41 0.60 37.77
CA GLY A 168 19.66 0.43 36.54
C GLY A 168 18.28 -0.22 36.73
N ASN A 169 17.86 -0.48 37.98
CA ASN A 169 16.54 -1.03 38.27
C ASN A 169 15.45 0.06 38.36
N PHE A 170 14.19 -0.37 38.27
CA PHE A 170 13.03 0.51 38.43
C PHE A 170 11.92 -0.08 39.33
N ARG A 171 11.10 0.82 39.89
CA ARG A 171 9.83 0.51 40.57
C ARG A 171 8.72 1.44 40.09
N GLN A 172 7.53 0.92 39.90
CA GLN A 172 6.33 1.66 39.47
C GLN A 172 5.30 1.67 40.59
N TYR A 173 4.70 2.82 40.86
CA TYR A 173 3.71 3.05 41.90
C TYR A 173 2.43 3.66 41.31
N ASP A 174 1.27 3.25 41.83
CA ASP A 174 0.00 3.92 41.52
C ASP A 174 -0.15 5.28 42.23
N ARG A 175 -1.24 5.99 41.95
CA ARG A 175 -1.59 7.29 42.55
C ARG A 175 -1.71 7.28 44.09
N SER A 176 -1.86 6.10 44.70
CA SER A 176 -1.91 5.92 46.16
C SER A 176 -0.54 5.63 46.79
N GLY A 177 0.51 5.55 45.97
CA GLY A 177 1.86 5.20 46.39
C GLY A 177 2.08 3.70 46.57
N ARG A 178 1.22 2.86 45.99
CA ARG A 178 1.35 1.39 46.06
C ARG A 178 2.19 0.86 44.91
N LEU A 179 3.15 -0.01 45.21
CA LEU A 179 3.95 -0.72 44.20
C LEU A 179 3.07 -1.58 43.29
N VAL A 180 3.23 -1.40 41.98
CA VAL A 180 2.51 -2.13 40.93
C VAL A 180 3.42 -2.83 39.91
N GLY A 181 4.71 -2.49 39.88
CA GLY A 181 5.69 -3.13 38.99
C GLY A 181 7.13 -2.87 39.38
N SER A 182 8.05 -3.77 39.05
CA SER A 182 9.49 -3.60 39.25
C SER A 182 10.33 -4.43 38.29
N SER A 183 11.58 -4.01 38.04
CA SER A 183 12.58 -4.83 37.34
C SER A 183 13.36 -5.78 38.25
N TYR A 184 13.19 -5.66 39.56
CA TYR A 184 13.76 -6.62 40.51
C TYR A 184 13.12 -8.00 40.30
N ASP A 185 13.93 -9.06 40.25
CA ASP A 185 13.46 -10.45 40.12
C ASP A 185 12.42 -10.76 41.22
N ALA A 186 11.31 -11.39 40.82
CA ALA A 186 10.09 -11.58 41.63
C ALA A 186 10.23 -12.53 42.84
N ASP A 187 11.44 -12.98 43.17
CA ASP A 187 11.71 -13.93 44.26
C ASP A 187 12.18 -13.25 45.57
N GLN A 188 11.92 -11.95 45.74
CA GLN A 188 12.20 -11.23 46.99
C GLN A 188 11.02 -10.32 47.38
N TYR A 189 9.90 -10.94 47.78
CA TYR A 189 9.13 -10.68 49.02
C TYR A 189 7.73 -11.32 48.91
N GLU A 190 7.46 -12.28 49.78
CA GLU A 190 6.16 -12.94 49.93
C GLU A 190 5.02 -11.93 50.24
N VAL A 191 3.84 -12.22 49.71
CA VAL A 191 2.57 -11.57 50.06
C VAL A 191 2.17 -11.97 51.48
N GLY A 192 1.89 -11.00 52.37
CA GLY A 192 1.40 -11.32 53.73
C GLY A 192 0.82 -10.17 54.55
N SER A 193 -0.48 -9.91 54.35
CA SER A 193 -1.50 -9.52 55.36
C SER A 193 -1.46 -8.16 56.11
N ASN A 194 -2.57 -7.42 55.94
CA ASN A 194 -3.12 -6.38 56.81
C ASN A 194 -3.27 -6.80 58.29
N VAL A 195 -2.89 -5.91 59.22
CA VAL A 195 -3.60 -5.47 60.45
C VAL A 195 -2.76 -4.32 61.03
N GLY A 196 -3.23 -3.15 61.43
CA GLY A 196 -4.46 -2.75 62.11
C GLY A 196 -4.03 -1.74 63.18
N PHE A 197 -4.62 -0.55 63.18
CA PHE A 197 -4.38 0.52 64.16
C PHE A 197 -4.79 0.08 65.57
N LYS A 198 -3.94 0.31 66.59
CA LYS A 198 -4.34 0.61 67.98
C LYS A 198 -3.14 1.17 68.77
N ILE A 199 -3.34 2.41 69.25
CA ILE A 199 -2.65 3.19 70.31
C ILE A 199 -1.24 2.78 70.74
#